data_AF-A0A520GYU4-F1
#
_entry.id   AF-A0A520GYU4-F1
#
_cell.length_a   1.000
_cell.length_b   1.000
_cell.length_c   1.000
_cell.angle_alpha   90.00
_cell.angle_beta   90.00
_cell.angle_gamma   90.00
#
_symmetry.space_group_name_H-M   'P 1'
#
loop_
_entity.id
_entity.type
_entity.pdbx_description
1 polymer ?
#
loop_
_entity_poly.entity_id
_entity_poly.type
_entity_poly.pdbx_seq_one_letter_code
_entity_poly.pdbx_strand_id
1 'polypeptide(L)'
;ATFLEQRMDVAAGVKQQLEADSARTPGLRLLPGHFMVIRQAMGVPKSRGEAAARVLGDFVEEMKASGFVAEALRRHGIEGASVAPAATPGA
;
A
#
# COMPACT_ATOMS: atom_id res chain seq x y z
N ALA A 1 -19.14 -9.64 -14.46
CA ALA A 1 -17.73 -9.22 -14.35
C ALA A 1 -17.04 -9.62 -15.64
N THR A 2 -16.49 -8.66 -16.38
CA THR A 2 -16.00 -8.85 -17.75
C THR A 2 -15.13 -10.10 -17.94
N PHE A 3 -14.29 -10.45 -16.96
CA PHE A 3 -13.42 -11.63 -17.05
C PHE A 3 -14.20 -12.96 -17.02
N LEU A 4 -15.31 -13.06 -16.28
CA LEU A 4 -16.18 -14.24 -16.27
C LEU A 4 -16.96 -14.35 -17.58
N GLU A 5 -17.53 -13.23 -18.03
CA GLU A 5 -18.29 -13.15 -19.28
C GLU A 5 -17.43 -13.51 -20.49
N GLN A 6 -16.16 -13.09 -20.47
CA GLN A 6 -15.17 -13.37 -21.51
C GLN A 6 -14.38 -14.67 -21.30
N ARG A 7 -14.70 -15.46 -20.26
CA ARG A 7 -14.02 -16.73 -19.91
C ARG A 7 -12.48 -16.61 -19.82
N MET A 8 -12.02 -15.57 -19.15
CA MET A 8 -10.59 -15.34 -18.87
C MET A 8 -10.13 -16.18 -17.67
N ASP A 9 -8.85 -16.54 -17.64
CA ASP A 9 -8.29 -17.37 -16.56
C ASP A 9 -8.10 -16.61 -15.24
N VAL A 10 -7.70 -15.33 -15.30
CA VAL A 10 -7.35 -14.50 -14.13
C VAL A 10 -7.76 -13.04 -14.36
N ALA A 11 -8.21 -12.37 -13.30
CA ALA A 11 -8.38 -10.93 -13.24
C ALA A 11 -7.39 -10.29 -12.26
N ALA A 12 -6.92 -9.09 -12.58
CA ALA A 12 -6.03 -8.29 -11.74
C ALA A 12 -6.69 -6.94 -11.46
N GLY A 13 -6.59 -6.46 -10.22
CA GLY A 13 -7.26 -5.24 -9.78
C GLY A 13 -6.87 -4.88 -8.36
N VAL A 14 -7.52 -3.83 -7.84
CA VAL A 14 -7.33 -3.38 -6.46
C VAL A 14 -7.82 -4.46 -5.50
N LYS A 15 -7.01 -4.81 -4.50
CA LYS A 15 -7.27 -5.94 -3.59
C LYS A 15 -8.67 -5.89 -2.98
N GLN A 16 -9.11 -4.74 -2.45
CA GLN A 16 -10.44 -4.65 -1.83
C GLN A 16 -11.58 -4.93 -2.82
N GLN A 17 -11.41 -4.49 -4.07
CA GLN A 17 -12.40 -4.72 -5.11
C GLN A 17 -12.48 -6.21 -5.46
N LEU A 18 -11.32 -6.87 -5.58
CA LEU A 18 -11.24 -8.31 -5.81
C LEU A 18 -11.78 -9.13 -4.64
N GLU A 19 -11.54 -8.72 -3.39
CA GLU A 19 -12.10 -9.36 -2.20
C GLU A 19 -13.63 -9.27 -2.19
N ALA A 20 -14.18 -8.09 -2.47
CA ALA A 20 -15.63 -7.89 -2.58
C ALA A 20 -16.25 -8.71 -3.73
N ASP A 21 -15.58 -8.80 -4.88
CA ASP A 21 -16.04 -9.60 -6.02
C ASP A 21 -15.99 -11.10 -5.74
N SER A 22 -14.92 -11.58 -5.08
CA SER A 22 -14.76 -12.98 -4.70
C SER A 22 -15.78 -13.41 -3.64
N ALA A 23 -16.17 -12.52 -2.72
CA ALA A 23 -17.19 -12.82 -1.72
C ALA A 23 -18.60 -12.99 -2.34
N ARG A 24 -18.87 -12.30 -3.45
CA ARG A 24 -20.16 -12.34 -4.16
C ARG A 24 -20.25 -13.44 -5.21
N THR A 25 -19.13 -14.01 -5.63
CA THR A 25 -19.08 -14.94 -6.76
C THR A 25 -18.55 -16.31 -6.31
N PRO A 26 -19.43 -17.33 -6.21
CA PRO A 26 -19.00 -18.69 -5.88
C PRO A 26 -17.97 -19.24 -6.88
N GLY A 27 -17.02 -20.02 -6.38
CA GLY A 27 -15.99 -20.66 -7.20
C GLY A 27 -14.77 -19.79 -7.51
N LEU A 28 -14.78 -18.50 -7.11
CA LEU A 28 -13.59 -17.65 -7.17
C LEU A 28 -12.76 -17.77 -5.89
N ARG A 29 -11.45 -17.57 -6.05
CA ARG A 29 -10.51 -17.40 -4.94
C ARG A 29 -9.55 -16.26 -5.25
N LEU A 30 -9.15 -15.53 -4.22
CA LEU A 30 -8.04 -14.58 -4.35
C LEU A 30 -6.71 -15.35 -4.35
N LEU A 31 -5.79 -14.98 -5.27
CA LEU A 31 -4.43 -15.48 -5.23
C LEU A 31 -3.68 -14.83 -4.05
N PRO A 32 -2.91 -15.58 -3.25
CA PRO A 32 -2.13 -14.98 -2.17
C PRO A 32 -1.05 -14.04 -2.70
N GLY A 33 -0.72 -13.03 -1.91
CA GLY A 33 0.29 -12.03 -2.25
C GLY A 33 -0.22 -10.89 -3.13
N HIS A 34 0.68 -10.29 -3.88
CA HIS A 34 0.44 -9.18 -4.78
C HIS A 34 1.43 -9.26 -5.94
N PHE A 35 1.02 -8.93 -7.16
CA PHE A 35 1.95 -8.78 -8.27
C PHE A 35 2.57 -7.37 -8.32
N MET A 36 1.97 -6.40 -7.61
CA MET A 36 2.45 -5.02 -7.52
C MET A 36 2.09 -4.38 -6.18
N VAL A 37 2.99 -3.54 -5.66
CA VAL A 37 2.77 -2.70 -4.47
C VAL A 37 3.13 -1.27 -4.78
N ILE A 38 2.20 -0.35 -4.55
CA ILE A 38 2.45 1.09 -4.72
C ILE A 38 2.91 1.65 -3.38
N ARG A 39 4.22 1.88 -3.26
CA ARG A 39 4.81 2.51 -2.05
C ARG A 39 4.54 4.01 -2.07
N GLN A 40 4.03 4.53 -0.96
CA GLN A 40 3.88 5.96 -0.73
C GLN A 40 5.14 6.50 -0.04
N ALA A 41 5.55 7.72 -0.39
CA ALA A 41 6.73 8.36 0.18
C ALA A 41 6.53 9.88 0.25
N MET A 42 7.25 10.53 1.17
CA MET A 42 7.39 11.98 1.15
C MET A 42 8.53 12.36 0.21
N GLY A 43 8.30 13.33 -0.67
CA GLY A 43 9.28 13.81 -1.64
C GLY A 43 9.79 15.21 -1.30
N VAL A 44 11.07 15.46 -1.59
CA VAL A 44 11.70 16.79 -1.52
C VAL A 44 12.43 17.09 -2.83
N PRO A 45 12.43 18.35 -3.33
CA PRO A 45 13.19 18.69 -4.53
C PRO A 45 14.69 18.42 -4.34
N LYS A 46 15.34 17.86 -5.38
CA LYS A 46 16.78 17.54 -5.35
C LYS A 46 17.66 18.76 -5.03
N SER A 47 17.26 19.96 -5.46
CA SER A 47 17.98 21.21 -5.18
C SER A 47 18.07 21.58 -3.70
N ARG A 48 17.27 20.95 -2.83
CA ARG A 48 17.35 21.12 -1.37
C ARG A 48 18.49 20.33 -0.71
N GLY A 49 19.11 19.41 -1.45
CA GLY A 49 20.25 18.62 -1.00
C GLY A 49 19.91 17.50 0.00
N GLU A 50 20.93 16.71 0.33
CA GLU A 50 20.79 15.50 1.16
C GLU A 50 20.35 15.80 2.60
N ALA A 51 20.72 16.96 3.16
CA ALA A 51 20.30 17.33 4.50
C ALA A 51 18.77 17.42 4.62
N ALA A 52 18.10 18.04 3.64
CA ALA A 52 16.65 18.11 3.63
C ALA A 52 15.99 16.75 3.43
N ALA A 53 16.57 15.89 2.57
CA ALA A 53 16.10 14.52 2.37
C ALA A 53 16.21 13.67 3.65
N ARG A 54 17.32 13.80 4.40
CA ARG A 54 17.52 13.12 5.69
C ARG A 54 16.49 13.55 6.73
N VAL A 55 16.29 14.85 6.92
CA VAL A 55 15.27 15.36 7.85
C VAL A 55 13.89 14.78 7.53
N LEU A 56 13.54 14.71 6.25
CA LEU A 56 12.26 14.13 5.81
C LEU A 56 12.19 12.62 6.07
N GLY A 57 13.28 11.90 5.85
CA GLY A 57 13.40 10.48 6.17
C GLY A 57 13.23 10.21 7.66
N ASP A 58 13.98 10.94 8.50
CA ASP A 58 13.93 10.82 9.96
C ASP A 58 12.51 11.09 10.49
N PHE A 59 11.85 12.13 9.97
CA PHE A 59 10.46 12.44 10.30
C PHE A 59 9.51 11.27 9.95
N VAL A 60 9.65 10.68 8.75
CA VAL A 60 8.82 9.54 8.36
C VAL A 60 9.05 8.34 9.28
N GLU A 61 10.30 8.03 9.64
CA GLU A 61 10.59 6.95 10.58
C GLU A 61 9.96 7.20 11.96
N GLU A 62 10.05 8.42 12.48
CA GLU A 62 9.42 8.80 13.76
C GLU A 62 7.90 8.65 13.71
N MET A 63 7.25 9.10 12.63
CA MET A 63 5.79 9.00 12.48
C MET A 63 5.31 7.55 12.32
N LYS A 64 6.12 6.66 11.74
CA LYS A 64 5.84 5.22 11.72
C LYS A 64 6.01 4.62 13.11
N ALA A 65 7.14 4.89 13.77
CA ALA A 65 7.50 4.30 15.06
C ALA A 65 6.58 4.73 16.20
N SER A 66 6.13 5.98 16.21
CA SER A 66 5.18 6.52 17.19
C SER A 66 3.76 5.96 17.07
N GLY A 67 3.45 5.25 15.99
CA GLY A 67 2.10 4.78 15.68
C GLY A 67 1.20 5.85 15.05
N PHE A 68 1.68 7.08 14.87
CA PHE A 68 0.91 8.18 14.29
C PHE A 68 0.31 7.82 12.92
N VAL A 69 1.11 7.23 12.03
CA VAL A 69 0.62 6.83 10.69
C VAL A 69 -0.47 5.76 10.80
N ALA A 70 -0.28 4.76 11.67
CA ALA A 70 -1.28 3.70 11.87
C ALA A 70 -2.60 4.27 12.41
N GLU A 71 -2.52 5.18 13.37
CA GLU A 71 -3.70 5.85 13.92
C GLU A 71 -4.39 6.74 12.89
N ALA A 72 -3.64 7.49 12.09
CA ALA A 72 -4.19 8.32 11.04
C ALA A 72 -4.96 7.49 10.00
N LEU A 73 -4.38 6.37 9.54
CA LEU A 73 -5.06 5.45 8.62
C LEU A 73 -6.40 4.97 9.21
N ARG A 74 -6.39 4.53 10.48
CA ARG A 74 -7.60 4.10 11.18
C ARG A 74 -8.63 5.22 11.33
N ARG A 75 -8.20 6.40 11.77
CA ARG A 75 -9.06 7.58 12.00
C ARG A 75 -9.76 8.02 10.72
N HIS A 76 -9.09 7.89 9.57
CA HIS A 76 -9.63 8.29 8.27
C HIS A 76 -10.28 7.14 7.51
N GLY A 77 -10.43 5.95 8.11
CA GLY A 77 -11.06 4.79 7.47
C GLY A 77 -10.31 4.31 6.22
N ILE A 78 -8.99 4.48 6.18
CA ILE A 78 -8.18 4.02 5.04
C ILE A 78 -7.99 2.52 5.15
N GLU A 79 -8.74 1.79 4.32
CA GLU A 79 -8.60 0.35 4.17
C GLU A 79 -7.57 0.02 3.09
N GLY A 80 -6.87 -1.12 3.22
CA GLY A 80 -5.94 -1.64 2.22
C GLY A 80 -4.56 -0.97 2.15
N ALA A 81 -4.29 0.05 2.96
CA ALA A 81 -2.95 0.57 3.20
C ALA A 81 -2.36 -0.03 4.48
N SER A 82 -1.04 -0.23 4.50
CA SER A 82 -0.30 -0.64 5.69
C SER A 82 0.83 0.35 5.97
N VAL A 83 1.24 0.42 7.24
CA VAL A 83 2.44 1.16 7.61
C VAL A 83 3.66 0.38 7.13
N ALA A 84 4.57 1.05 6.43
CA ALA A 84 5.82 0.45 5.99
C ALA A 84 6.65 0.00 7.20
N PRO A 85 7.44 -1.10 7.08
CA PRO A 85 8.37 -1.48 8.13
C PRO A 85 9.40 -0.36 8.39
N ALA A 86 10.08 -0.45 9.54
CA ALA A 86 11.22 0.41 9.83
C ALA A 86 12.27 0.29 8.72
N ALA A 87 12.91 1.40 8.36
CA ALA A 87 13.99 1.37 7.38
C ALA A 87 15.11 0.42 7.85
N THR A 88 15.62 -0.42 6.95
CA THR A 88 16.83 -1.19 7.21
C THR A 88 18.04 -0.27 7.06
N PRO A 89 18.95 -0.18 8.05
CA PRO A 89 20.17 0.60 7.90
C PRO A 89 20.98 0.10 6.69
N GLY A 90 21.24 0.97 5.71
CA GLY A 90 22.13 0.69 4.58
C GLY A 90 21.47 0.36 3.23
N ALA A 91 20.16 0.59 3.06
CA ALA A 91 19.50 0.57 1.76
C ALA A 91 19.51 1.94 1.07
#